data_AF-A0A9P1D8U0-F1
#
_entry.id   AF-A0A9P1D8U0-F1
#
_cell.length_a   1.000
_cell.length_b   1.000
_cell.length_c   1.000
_cell.angle_alpha   90.00
_cell.angle_beta   90.00
_cell.angle_gamma   90.00
#
_symmetry.space_group_name_H-M   'P 1'
#
loop_
_entity.id
_entity.type
_entity.pdbx_description
1 polymer ?
#
loop_
_entity_poly.entity_id
_entity_poly.type
_entity_poly.pdbx_seq_one_letter_code
_entity_poly.pdbx_strand_id
1 'polypeptide(L)'
;MRLPCAWLLLQAPIEHGRAAMTVAAPFGEAAQWAAKSVPEACDQPGEECEAWDQVASTWRYAWNNLRLSLQHATAQHRLRLDPGEVQQLVAVHEFMYWLGKDKQKWQVGWDEMSGSARALLRALQLWLVPGEYQLGTPLIIPRVNHGLHLPFASRSVLVPTDGDVTSSRISLSDGRELPLLGFSLGSIWAFPYQATKVYQQIRAALKLGYRHLDLSEHYGSEKEVHRAIEDAGIPREEIFLAGKLGKADHYPLGALRAVQQQMKHFDLEYLDLFLLTKPIYDAKVLRSVWEILESYQKRGIFRSLGVCNFDITSLQLLEQVAKIPPVYVQSRFSIYDLDLEGFPVLRWARPRGIAVAARMERGGYLLPAEDPHVVSIAKKLKRNPGEVLSRWLLQLGMAVVVSDPEEQRGALDFQLQEEEMRLLNGLVTLSSSVPGIPGPGFAEDVYGLRRFDRFDHPAKEAQAAGDFPDGFSKPFAFPARAKKSPGNNKGWGQDRGKWSFFLHQSHRQDVYQGLSGFTRYPIWIHIDSAS
;
A
#
# COMPACT_ATOMS: atom_id res chain seq x y z
N MET A 1 3.31 40.06 -41.62
CA MET A 1 4.01 39.82 -40.33
C MET A 1 3.56 38.46 -39.79
N ARG A 2 4.53 37.67 -39.28
CA ARG A 2 4.45 36.34 -38.64
C ARG A 2 4.88 35.13 -39.51
N LEU A 3 6.13 34.73 -39.27
CA LEU A 3 6.77 33.42 -39.45
C LEU A 3 7.22 32.97 -38.02
N PRO A 4 7.64 31.71 -37.78
CA PRO A 4 6.96 30.43 -38.00
C PRO A 4 7.04 29.49 -36.78
N CYS A 5 6.03 28.62 -36.57
CA CYS A 5 6.15 27.46 -35.67
C CYS A 5 6.74 26.28 -36.43
N ALA A 6 8.05 26.11 -36.34
CA ALA A 6 8.75 24.92 -36.81
C ALA A 6 9.84 24.56 -35.79
N TRP A 7 9.48 23.75 -34.80
CA TRP A 7 10.45 22.92 -34.07
C TRP A 7 9.96 21.47 -34.10
N LEU A 8 10.40 20.83 -35.17
CA LEU A 8 10.55 19.40 -35.43
C LEU A 8 10.28 18.46 -34.24
N LEU A 9 9.14 17.79 -34.34
CA LEU A 9 8.95 16.41 -33.93
C LEU A 9 9.93 15.51 -34.70
N LEU A 10 11.07 15.18 -34.09
CA LEU A 10 11.75 13.92 -34.40
C LEU A 10 11.01 12.82 -33.64
N GLN A 11 9.88 12.38 -34.19
CA GLN A 11 9.33 11.07 -33.88
C GLN A 11 10.33 10.05 -34.43
N ALA A 12 11.05 9.37 -33.54
CA ALA A 12 11.68 8.11 -33.89
C ALA A 12 10.58 7.18 -34.46
N PRO A 13 10.87 6.43 -35.53
CA PRO A 13 9.88 5.55 -36.14
C PRO A 13 9.32 4.58 -35.10
N ILE A 14 8.00 4.45 -35.12
CA ILE A 14 7.22 3.54 -34.28
C ILE A 14 7.67 2.12 -34.61
N GLU A 15 8.48 1.52 -33.74
CA GLU A 15 8.74 0.08 -33.74
C GLU A 15 7.47 -0.66 -33.29
N HIS A 16 6.59 -0.97 -34.23
CA HIS A 16 5.60 -2.02 -34.07
C HIS A 16 6.34 -3.37 -33.93
N GLY A 17 6.64 -3.80 -32.70
CA GLY A 17 7.27 -5.10 -32.49
C GLY A 17 7.87 -5.42 -31.12
N ARG A 18 7.49 -4.78 -30.01
CA ARG A 18 8.06 -5.12 -28.70
C ARG A 18 7.23 -6.21 -28.00
N ALA A 19 7.78 -7.41 -27.93
CA ALA A 19 7.18 -8.58 -27.29
C ALA A 19 6.84 -8.33 -25.80
N ALA A 20 5.76 -8.95 -25.31
CA ALA A 20 5.39 -8.93 -23.90
C ALA A 20 6.44 -9.66 -23.04
N MET A 21 6.64 -9.22 -21.80
CA MET A 21 7.60 -9.84 -20.89
C MET A 21 6.95 -10.82 -19.93
N THR A 22 7.71 -11.85 -19.59
CA THR A 22 7.29 -13.06 -18.88
C THR A 22 7.97 -13.07 -17.51
N VAL A 23 7.20 -12.95 -16.43
CA VAL A 23 7.71 -12.86 -15.05
C VAL A 23 7.19 -14.02 -14.19
N ALA A 24 8.08 -14.69 -13.47
CA ALA A 24 7.68 -15.65 -12.45
C ALA A 24 7.37 -14.90 -11.15
N ALA A 25 6.09 -14.74 -10.81
CA ALA A 25 5.65 -14.09 -9.58
C ALA A 25 5.48 -15.12 -8.44
N PRO A 26 5.91 -14.83 -7.21
CA PRO A 26 5.94 -15.77 -6.08
C PRO A 26 4.57 -15.90 -5.39
N PHE A 27 3.51 -16.14 -6.17
CA PHE A 27 2.13 -16.16 -5.67
C PHE A 27 1.91 -17.15 -4.52
N GLY A 28 2.42 -18.39 -4.64
CA GLY A 28 2.24 -19.39 -3.60
C GLY A 28 2.94 -19.03 -2.28
N GLU A 29 4.16 -18.49 -2.37
CA GLU A 29 4.93 -18.02 -1.22
C GLU A 29 4.26 -16.81 -0.57
N ALA A 30 3.80 -15.84 -1.36
CA ALA A 30 3.08 -14.66 -0.90
C ALA A 30 1.76 -15.01 -0.19
N ALA A 31 1.03 -16.02 -0.68
CA ALA A 31 -0.18 -16.51 -0.02
C ALA A 31 0.10 -17.09 1.37
N GLN A 32 1.14 -17.94 1.48
CA GLN A 32 1.52 -18.52 2.77
C GLN A 32 2.07 -17.48 3.75
N TRP A 33 2.93 -16.60 3.26
CA TRP A 33 3.53 -15.53 4.06
C TRP A 33 2.44 -14.66 4.69
N ALA A 34 1.52 -14.14 3.87
CA ALA A 34 0.44 -13.27 4.36
C ALA A 34 -0.47 -13.96 5.38
N ALA A 35 -0.82 -15.23 5.18
CA ALA A 35 -1.63 -15.97 6.15
C ALA A 35 -0.89 -16.22 7.48
N LYS A 36 0.43 -16.42 7.45
CA LYS A 36 1.27 -16.54 8.65
C LYS A 36 1.44 -15.21 9.39
N SER A 37 1.37 -14.08 8.67
CA SER A 37 1.48 -12.74 9.25
C SER A 37 0.31 -12.38 10.16
N VAL A 38 -0.87 -12.99 9.97
CA VAL A 38 -2.03 -12.77 10.85
C VAL A 38 -1.89 -13.63 12.10
N PRO A 39 -1.98 -13.05 13.32
CA PRO A 39 -1.93 -13.81 14.57
C PRO A 39 -2.97 -14.94 14.60
N GLU A 40 -2.64 -16.10 15.17
CA GLU A 40 -3.60 -17.21 15.34
C GLU A 40 -4.74 -16.84 16.29
N ALA A 41 -4.51 -15.91 17.23
CA ALA A 41 -5.55 -15.37 18.10
C ALA A 41 -6.70 -14.72 17.31
N CYS A 42 -6.44 -14.20 16.11
CA CYS A 42 -7.47 -13.66 15.22
C CYS A 42 -8.34 -14.73 14.54
N ASP A 43 -8.06 -16.02 14.76
CA ASP A 43 -8.89 -17.11 14.25
C ASP A 43 -9.95 -17.59 15.26
N GLN A 44 -9.99 -17.01 16.45
CA GLN A 44 -10.94 -17.37 17.50
C GLN A 44 -11.93 -16.22 17.74
N PRO A 45 -13.18 -16.51 18.12
CA PRO A 45 -14.13 -15.47 18.52
C PRO A 45 -13.64 -14.76 19.80
N GLY A 46 -13.43 -13.45 19.74
CA GLY A 46 -13.01 -12.67 20.91
C GLY A 46 -12.50 -11.27 20.59
N GLU A 47 -12.22 -10.48 21.63
CA GLU A 47 -11.69 -9.11 21.52
C GLU A 47 -10.19 -9.04 21.20
N GLU A 48 -9.49 -10.18 21.09
CA GLU A 48 -8.03 -10.22 20.94
C GLU A 48 -7.51 -9.71 19.59
N CYS A 49 -8.39 -9.48 18.61
CA CYS A 49 -8.01 -8.99 17.29
C CYS A 49 -8.48 -7.54 17.06
N GLU A 50 -7.71 -6.57 17.55
CA GLU A 50 -8.08 -5.15 17.59
C GLU A 50 -8.09 -4.41 16.23
N ALA A 51 -7.62 -5.05 15.14
CA ALA A 51 -7.42 -4.41 13.83
C ALA A 51 -8.06 -5.18 12.65
N TRP A 52 -9.40 -5.34 12.67
CA TRP A 52 -10.13 -6.15 11.68
C TRP A 52 -9.87 -5.73 10.22
N ASP A 53 -9.68 -4.44 9.96
CA ASP A 53 -9.44 -3.88 8.63
C ASP A 53 -8.10 -4.35 8.05
N GLN A 54 -7.09 -4.44 8.91
CA GLN A 54 -5.77 -4.99 8.58
C GLN A 54 -5.82 -6.51 8.40
N VAL A 55 -6.61 -7.22 9.21
CA VAL A 55 -6.87 -8.66 9.00
C VAL A 55 -7.49 -8.87 7.63
N ALA A 56 -8.53 -8.10 7.31
CA ALA A 56 -9.26 -8.25 6.07
C ALA A 56 -8.42 -7.97 4.84
N SER A 57 -7.61 -6.90 4.85
CA SER A 57 -6.68 -6.62 3.75
C SER A 57 -5.62 -7.71 3.60
N THR A 58 -5.10 -8.23 4.72
CA THR A 58 -4.10 -9.31 4.73
C THR A 58 -4.65 -10.61 4.16
N TRP A 59 -5.87 -10.99 4.53
CA TRP A 59 -6.49 -12.21 4.01
C TRP A 59 -6.97 -12.08 2.57
N ARG A 60 -7.43 -10.90 2.14
CA ARG A 60 -7.64 -10.61 0.72
C ARG A 60 -6.34 -10.80 -0.07
N TYR A 61 -5.23 -10.27 0.44
CA TYR A 61 -3.91 -10.45 -0.14
C TYR A 61 -3.52 -11.92 -0.23
N ALA A 62 -3.63 -12.68 0.86
CA ALA A 62 -3.33 -14.11 0.89
C ALA A 62 -4.17 -14.89 -0.13
N TRP A 63 -5.48 -14.62 -0.17
CA TRP A 63 -6.43 -15.31 -1.02
C TRP A 63 -6.23 -15.00 -2.51
N ASN A 64 -6.03 -13.73 -2.87
CA ASN A 64 -5.78 -13.34 -4.24
C ASN A 64 -4.48 -13.95 -4.77
N ASN A 65 -3.43 -14.01 -3.94
CA ASN A 65 -2.20 -14.74 -4.29
C ASN A 65 -2.43 -16.25 -4.46
N LEU A 66 -3.23 -16.89 -3.60
CA LEU A 66 -3.56 -18.31 -3.76
C LEU A 66 -4.31 -18.58 -5.08
N ARG A 67 -5.29 -17.74 -5.42
CA ARG A 67 -6.03 -17.82 -6.70
C ARG A 67 -5.10 -17.70 -7.90
N LEU A 68 -4.17 -16.74 -7.85
CA LEU A 68 -3.18 -16.54 -8.91
C LEU A 68 -2.22 -17.72 -9.02
N SER A 69 -1.81 -18.30 -7.89
CA SER A 69 -1.01 -19.54 -7.88
C SER A 69 -1.74 -20.67 -8.62
N LEU A 70 -3.03 -20.88 -8.33
CA LEU A 70 -3.88 -21.87 -9.02
C LEU A 70 -4.08 -21.57 -10.51
N GLN A 71 -4.29 -20.31 -10.87
CA GLN A 71 -4.50 -19.89 -12.25
C GLN A 71 -3.25 -20.11 -13.10
N HIS A 72 -2.08 -19.78 -12.54
CA HIS A 72 -0.83 -19.90 -13.24
C HIS A 72 -0.27 -21.34 -13.20
N ALA A 73 -0.71 -22.19 -12.28
CA ALA A 73 -0.30 -23.60 -12.22
C ALA A 73 -0.61 -24.38 -13.51
N THR A 74 0.30 -25.28 -13.89
CA THR A 74 0.08 -26.20 -15.01
C THR A 74 -1.09 -27.14 -14.74
N ALA A 75 -1.68 -27.72 -15.80
CA ALA A 75 -2.70 -28.74 -15.65
C ALA A 75 -2.22 -29.92 -14.77
N GLN A 76 -1.00 -30.42 -15.03
CA GLN A 76 -0.39 -31.50 -14.25
C GLN A 76 -0.22 -31.15 -12.77
N HIS A 77 0.11 -29.90 -12.46
CA HIS A 77 0.27 -29.45 -11.07
C HIS A 77 -1.09 -29.31 -10.36
N ARG A 78 -2.13 -28.84 -11.06
CA ARG A 78 -3.50 -28.77 -10.54
C ARG A 78 -4.10 -30.14 -10.23
N LEU A 79 -3.77 -31.17 -11.03
CA LEU A 79 -4.22 -32.56 -10.80
C LEU A 79 -3.67 -33.19 -9.51
N ARG A 80 -2.71 -32.56 -8.83
CA ARG A 80 -2.20 -33.03 -7.53
C ARG A 80 -3.11 -32.66 -6.36
N LEU A 81 -4.08 -31.77 -6.58
CA LEU A 81 -5.09 -31.44 -5.58
C LEU A 81 -6.09 -32.58 -5.48
N ASP A 82 -6.37 -33.03 -4.27
CA ASP A 82 -7.42 -34.02 -4.05
C ASP A 82 -8.82 -33.37 -4.08
N PRO A 83 -9.90 -34.16 -4.29
CA PRO A 83 -11.26 -33.60 -4.35
C PRO A 83 -11.70 -32.84 -3.09
N GLY A 84 -11.20 -33.22 -1.91
CA GLY A 84 -11.49 -32.56 -0.64
C GLY A 84 -10.82 -31.19 -0.56
N GLU A 85 -9.56 -31.07 -0.99
CA GLU A 85 -8.85 -29.80 -1.10
C GLU A 85 -9.55 -28.85 -2.09
N VAL A 86 -9.99 -29.37 -3.24
CA VAL A 86 -10.77 -28.59 -4.22
C VAL A 86 -12.10 -28.11 -3.61
N GLN A 87 -12.81 -28.96 -2.88
CA GLN A 87 -14.06 -28.58 -2.22
C GLN A 87 -13.84 -27.48 -1.17
N GLN A 88 -12.77 -27.58 -0.38
CA GLN A 88 -12.41 -26.56 0.59
C GLN A 88 -12.01 -25.24 -0.08
N LEU A 89 -11.25 -25.29 -1.18
CA LEU A 89 -10.93 -24.11 -1.99
C LEU A 89 -12.19 -23.37 -2.46
N VAL A 90 -13.18 -24.11 -2.97
CA VAL A 90 -14.47 -23.52 -3.40
C VAL A 90 -15.20 -22.90 -2.21
N ALA A 91 -15.27 -23.61 -1.07
CA ALA A 91 -15.96 -23.11 0.12
C ALA A 91 -15.35 -21.80 0.66
N VAL A 92 -14.02 -21.74 0.76
CA VAL A 92 -13.30 -20.52 1.17
C VAL A 92 -13.50 -19.41 0.14
N HIS A 93 -13.51 -19.73 -1.16
CA HIS A 93 -13.75 -18.76 -2.23
C HIS A 93 -15.09 -18.05 -2.08
N GLU A 94 -16.17 -18.82 -1.97
CA GLU A 94 -17.54 -18.31 -1.83
C GLU A 94 -17.71 -17.48 -0.56
N PHE A 95 -17.03 -17.87 0.51
CA PHE A 95 -17.07 -17.09 1.75
C PHE A 95 -16.36 -15.75 1.64
N MET A 96 -15.16 -15.73 1.04
CA MET A 96 -14.43 -14.50 0.76
C MET A 96 -15.24 -13.56 -0.17
N TYR A 97 -15.97 -14.14 -1.12
CA TYR A 97 -16.92 -13.39 -1.94
C TYR A 97 -18.07 -12.80 -1.12
N TRP A 98 -18.68 -13.61 -0.24
CA TRP A 98 -19.77 -13.16 0.62
C TRP A 98 -19.34 -12.02 1.56
N LEU A 99 -18.16 -12.12 2.17
CA LEU A 99 -17.56 -11.08 3.02
C LEU A 99 -17.37 -9.77 2.25
N GLY A 100 -16.78 -9.85 1.05
CA GLY A 100 -16.54 -8.69 0.19
C GLY A 100 -15.77 -7.57 0.91
N LYS A 101 -16.25 -6.33 0.76
CA LYS A 101 -15.71 -5.13 1.46
C LYS A 101 -16.55 -4.73 2.68
N ASP A 102 -17.52 -5.56 3.09
CA ASP A 102 -18.49 -5.21 4.13
C ASP A 102 -17.90 -5.43 5.53
N LYS A 103 -17.67 -4.33 6.25
CA LYS A 103 -17.13 -4.35 7.61
C LYS A 103 -17.92 -5.23 8.57
N GLN A 104 -19.25 -5.23 8.51
CA GLN A 104 -20.06 -5.99 9.46
C GLN A 104 -19.93 -7.49 9.22
N LYS A 105 -19.88 -7.91 7.95
CA LYS A 105 -19.70 -9.33 7.61
C LYS A 105 -18.37 -9.86 8.10
N TRP A 106 -17.30 -9.09 7.92
CA TRP A 106 -15.98 -9.44 8.44
C TRP A 106 -15.91 -9.42 9.97
N GLN A 107 -16.67 -8.58 10.65
CA GLN A 107 -16.71 -8.61 12.12
C GLN A 107 -17.42 -9.85 12.68
N VAL A 108 -18.34 -10.46 11.94
CA VAL A 108 -19.22 -11.52 12.45
C VAL A 108 -18.89 -12.92 11.91
N GLY A 109 -18.32 -13.01 10.70
CA GLY A 109 -18.05 -14.31 10.07
C GLY A 109 -16.57 -14.67 9.94
N TRP A 110 -15.66 -13.78 10.36
CA TRP A 110 -14.25 -13.97 10.05
C TRP A 110 -13.58 -15.09 10.85
N ASP A 111 -13.90 -15.24 12.13
CA ASP A 111 -13.39 -16.28 13.01
C ASP A 111 -13.67 -17.69 12.47
N GLU A 112 -14.88 -17.96 11.97
CA GLU A 112 -15.24 -19.27 11.42
C GLU A 112 -14.42 -19.65 10.16
N MET A 113 -14.10 -18.68 9.31
CA MET A 113 -13.43 -18.96 8.04
C MET A 113 -11.91 -18.81 8.09
N SER A 114 -11.38 -17.93 8.94
CA SER A 114 -9.94 -17.71 9.10
C SER A 114 -9.19 -18.98 9.48
N GLY A 115 -9.71 -19.74 10.45
CA GLY A 115 -9.17 -21.04 10.82
C GLY A 115 -9.21 -22.05 9.68
N SER A 116 -10.32 -22.09 8.93
CA SER A 116 -10.49 -22.98 7.77
C SER A 116 -9.55 -22.62 6.63
N ALA A 117 -9.43 -21.33 6.30
CA ALA A 117 -8.54 -20.82 5.26
C ALA A 117 -7.06 -21.03 5.64
N ARG A 118 -6.70 -20.85 6.92
CA ARG A 118 -5.36 -21.15 7.44
C ARG A 118 -5.05 -22.64 7.36
N ALA A 119 -5.98 -23.49 7.78
CA ALA A 119 -5.83 -24.95 7.70
C ALA A 119 -5.63 -25.41 6.24
N LEU A 120 -6.40 -24.86 5.31
CA LEU A 120 -6.26 -25.13 3.88
C LEU A 120 -4.87 -24.69 3.37
N LEU A 121 -4.43 -23.47 3.68
CA LEU A 121 -3.10 -22.99 3.27
C LEU A 121 -1.95 -23.83 3.86
N ARG A 122 -2.13 -24.39 5.06
CA ARG A 122 -1.19 -25.35 5.67
C ARG A 122 -1.21 -26.69 4.93
N ALA A 123 -2.38 -27.22 4.60
CA ALA A 123 -2.50 -28.45 3.82
C ALA A 123 -1.84 -28.31 2.45
N LEU A 124 -2.08 -27.17 1.79
CA LEU A 124 -1.49 -26.82 0.51
C LEU A 124 -0.03 -26.38 0.61
N GLN A 125 0.62 -26.41 1.78
CA GLN A 125 1.95 -25.84 1.94
C GLN A 125 2.95 -26.44 0.95
N LEU A 126 2.97 -27.77 0.80
CA LEU A 126 3.84 -28.47 -0.14
C LEU A 126 3.43 -28.25 -1.61
N TRP A 127 2.14 -28.14 -1.87
CA TRP A 127 1.62 -27.79 -3.20
C TRP A 127 2.06 -26.39 -3.62
N LEU A 128 2.16 -25.47 -2.66
CA LEU A 128 2.52 -24.07 -2.85
C LEU A 128 4.05 -23.79 -2.90
N VAL A 129 4.92 -24.76 -2.56
CA VAL A 129 6.38 -24.55 -2.61
C VAL A 129 6.86 -24.41 -4.07
N PRO A 130 7.64 -23.35 -4.40
CA PRO A 130 8.29 -23.23 -5.69
C PRO A 130 9.26 -24.40 -5.94
N GLY A 131 9.06 -25.12 -7.03
CA GLY A 131 9.89 -26.27 -7.44
C GLY A 131 9.74 -26.58 -8.93
N GLU A 132 10.46 -27.58 -9.43
CA GLU A 132 10.51 -27.96 -10.87
C GLU A 132 9.13 -28.20 -11.52
N TYR A 133 8.11 -28.47 -10.71
CA TYR A 133 6.74 -28.75 -11.17
C TYR A 133 5.74 -27.61 -10.93
N GLN A 134 6.19 -26.52 -10.30
CA GLN A 134 5.49 -25.23 -10.21
C GLN A 134 5.95 -24.29 -11.35
N LEU A 135 6.32 -24.84 -12.51
CA LEU A 135 6.52 -24.09 -13.74
C LEU A 135 5.17 -23.56 -14.23
N GLY A 136 4.58 -22.64 -13.47
CA GLY A 136 3.36 -21.98 -13.85
C GLY A 136 3.58 -21.20 -15.13
N THR A 137 2.51 -21.01 -15.90
CA THR A 137 2.53 -20.07 -17.02
C THR A 137 2.98 -18.74 -16.45
N PRO A 138 4.10 -18.16 -16.88
CA PRO A 138 4.58 -16.98 -16.20
C PRO A 138 3.63 -15.80 -16.45
N LEU A 139 3.64 -14.82 -15.55
CA LEU A 139 2.83 -13.62 -15.70
C LEU A 139 3.30 -12.86 -16.94
N ILE A 140 2.39 -12.67 -17.90
CA ILE A 140 2.66 -11.89 -19.11
C ILE A 140 2.27 -10.44 -18.83
N ILE A 141 3.27 -9.58 -18.69
CA ILE A 141 3.08 -8.14 -18.54
C ILE A 141 3.18 -7.51 -19.92
N PRO A 142 2.07 -7.01 -20.51
CA PRO A 142 2.12 -6.35 -21.80
C PRO A 142 2.91 -5.05 -21.66
N ARG A 143 3.83 -4.75 -22.59
CA ARG A 143 4.44 -3.42 -22.63
C ARG A 143 3.39 -2.39 -23.00
N VAL A 144 3.28 -1.33 -22.21
CA VAL A 144 2.31 -0.25 -22.45
C VAL A 144 3.04 1.03 -22.80
N ASN A 145 2.47 1.83 -23.71
CA ASN A 145 3.08 3.10 -24.13
C ASN A 145 2.92 4.23 -23.09
N HIS A 146 2.30 3.93 -21.94
CA HIS A 146 2.00 4.91 -20.90
C HIS A 146 3.04 4.97 -19.78
N GLY A 147 4.24 4.38 -19.94
CA GLY A 147 5.35 4.52 -18.98
C GLY A 147 5.08 3.96 -17.59
N LEU A 148 6.03 4.19 -16.68
CA LEU A 148 6.13 3.76 -15.26
C LEU A 148 4.96 4.20 -14.33
N HIS A 149 3.81 4.59 -14.88
CA HIS A 149 2.95 5.60 -14.30
C HIS A 149 1.79 5.01 -13.48
N LEU A 150 1.63 5.52 -12.25
CA LEU A 150 0.28 5.72 -11.74
C LEU A 150 -0.46 6.62 -12.74
N PRO A 151 -1.75 6.41 -13.07
CA PRO A 151 -2.43 7.07 -14.20
C PRO A 151 -2.44 8.61 -14.19
N PHE A 152 -2.01 9.21 -13.07
CA PHE A 152 -2.03 10.63 -12.77
C PHE A 152 -0.62 11.21 -12.52
N ALA A 153 0.42 10.38 -12.56
CA ALA A 153 1.80 10.82 -12.46
C ALA A 153 2.35 11.03 -13.88
N SER A 154 2.41 12.27 -14.36
CA SER A 154 3.22 12.61 -15.55
C SER A 154 4.68 12.19 -15.31
N ARG A 155 5.40 11.89 -16.42
CA ARG A 155 6.77 11.37 -16.53
C ARG A 155 7.53 11.32 -15.22
N SER A 156 7.94 10.12 -14.80
CA SER A 156 8.84 9.89 -13.66
C SER A 156 9.92 10.97 -13.63
N VAL A 157 10.06 11.63 -12.48
CA VAL A 157 11.22 12.49 -12.22
C VAL A 157 12.44 11.62 -12.49
N LEU A 158 13.40 12.13 -13.27
CA LEU A 158 14.67 11.45 -13.46
C LEU A 158 15.35 11.38 -12.10
N VAL A 159 15.24 10.23 -11.44
CA VAL A 159 15.99 9.95 -10.22
C VAL A 159 17.38 9.49 -10.65
N PRO A 160 18.45 10.11 -10.15
CA PRO A 160 19.81 9.66 -10.40
C PRO A 160 19.94 8.14 -10.22
N THR A 161 20.75 7.50 -11.06
CA THR A 161 21.04 6.05 -11.01
C THR A 161 22.49 5.77 -10.63
N ASP A 162 23.29 6.83 -10.52
CA ASP A 162 24.68 6.88 -10.08
C ASP A 162 24.85 7.83 -8.88
N GLY A 163 23.72 8.25 -8.29
CA GLY A 163 23.71 9.19 -7.18
C GLY A 163 23.92 8.48 -5.83
N ASP A 164 24.29 9.28 -4.84
CA ASP A 164 24.35 8.82 -3.45
C ASP A 164 23.54 9.73 -2.52
N VAL A 165 23.45 9.32 -1.26
CA VAL A 165 22.73 10.03 -0.19
C VAL A 165 23.31 11.42 0.15
N THR A 166 24.51 11.75 -0.33
CA THR A 166 25.15 13.06 -0.07
C THR A 166 24.79 14.10 -1.14
N SER A 167 24.70 13.66 -2.40
CA SER A 167 24.68 14.51 -3.58
C SER A 167 23.31 14.61 -4.27
N SER A 168 22.45 13.61 -4.10
CA SER A 168 21.16 13.53 -4.80
C SER A 168 20.12 14.47 -4.18
N ARG A 169 19.77 15.54 -4.90
CA ARG A 169 18.88 16.62 -4.42
C ARG A 169 17.83 17.02 -5.45
N ILE A 170 16.75 17.65 -4.98
CA ILE A 170 15.74 18.30 -5.81
C ILE A 170 15.49 19.73 -5.32
N SER A 171 15.20 20.63 -6.24
CA SER A 171 14.84 22.00 -5.90
C SER A 171 13.41 22.10 -5.36
N LEU A 172 13.26 22.76 -4.23
CA LEU A 172 11.99 23.21 -3.67
C LEU A 172 11.52 24.48 -4.41
N SER A 173 10.23 24.79 -4.32
CA SER A 173 9.64 25.97 -4.97
C SER A 173 10.13 27.32 -4.41
N ASP A 174 10.79 27.31 -3.24
CA ASP A 174 11.47 28.48 -2.67
C ASP A 174 12.97 28.56 -3.05
N GLY A 175 13.42 27.71 -3.99
CA GLY A 175 14.78 27.72 -4.55
C GLY A 175 15.83 26.98 -3.72
N ARG A 176 15.45 26.30 -2.64
CA ARG A 176 16.36 25.52 -1.80
C ARG A 176 16.45 24.07 -2.27
N GLU A 177 17.55 23.41 -1.93
CA GLU A 177 17.80 22.03 -2.33
C GLU A 177 17.44 21.04 -1.21
N LEU A 178 16.54 20.11 -1.51
CA LEU A 178 16.13 19.01 -0.63
C LEU A 178 16.89 17.72 -1.01
N PRO A 179 17.64 17.09 -0.09
CA PRO A 179 18.15 15.74 -0.32
C PRO A 179 17.02 14.72 -0.50
N LEU A 180 17.14 13.91 -1.56
CA LEU A 180 16.13 12.92 -1.95
C LEU A 180 15.93 11.81 -0.92
N LEU A 181 16.97 11.47 -0.15
CA LEU A 181 16.90 10.48 0.92
C LEU A 181 17.25 11.13 2.26
N GLY A 182 16.34 11.08 3.22
CA GLY A 182 16.52 11.60 4.57
C GLY A 182 16.40 10.52 5.63
N PHE A 183 17.09 10.67 6.75
CA PHE A 183 17.00 9.77 7.89
C PHE A 183 16.00 10.31 8.92
N SER A 184 14.98 9.53 9.27
CA SER A 184 13.94 9.91 10.22
C SER A 184 14.21 9.38 11.62
N LEU A 185 14.03 10.23 12.62
CA LEU A 185 14.08 9.86 14.04
C LEU A 185 12.74 9.38 14.59
N GLY A 186 11.67 9.37 13.77
CA GLY A 186 10.33 9.01 14.22
C GLY A 186 10.22 7.61 14.82
N SER A 187 10.97 6.64 14.29
CA SER A 187 11.02 5.24 14.80
C SER A 187 11.90 5.06 16.03
N ILE A 188 12.76 6.05 16.34
CA ILE A 188 13.77 5.97 17.40
C ILE A 188 13.29 6.67 18.67
N TRP A 189 12.43 7.68 18.52
CA TRP A 189 11.75 8.30 19.66
C TRP A 189 10.76 7.29 20.26
N ALA A 190 11.22 6.57 21.28
CA ALA A 190 10.44 5.59 22.02
C ALA A 190 10.35 6.03 23.49
N PHE A 191 9.29 5.56 24.17
CA PHE A 191 9.19 5.67 25.63
C PHE A 191 9.64 4.34 26.27
N PRO A 192 10.58 4.36 27.24
CA PRO A 192 11.25 5.53 27.81
C PRO A 192 12.29 6.14 26.84
N TYR A 193 12.47 7.46 26.93
CA TYR A 193 13.40 8.21 26.07
C TYR A 193 14.85 7.78 26.27
N GLN A 194 15.57 7.56 25.17
CA GLN A 194 16.96 7.07 25.17
C GLN A 194 17.88 8.03 24.42
N ALA A 195 18.36 9.07 25.12
CA ALA A 195 19.26 10.09 24.57
C ALA A 195 20.48 9.51 23.85
N THR A 196 21.15 8.52 24.46
CA THR A 196 22.33 7.87 23.87
C THR A 196 22.01 7.21 22.53
N LYS A 197 20.84 6.57 22.43
CA LYS A 197 20.40 5.89 21.19
C LYS A 197 20.16 6.91 20.08
N VAL A 198 19.49 8.02 20.38
CA VAL A 198 19.26 9.12 19.42
C VAL A 198 20.58 9.65 18.88
N TYR A 199 21.51 10.02 19.77
CA TYR A 199 22.82 10.53 19.38
C TYR A 199 23.60 9.55 18.49
N GLN A 200 23.67 8.28 18.89
CA GLN A 200 24.43 7.25 18.15
C GLN A 200 23.87 7.02 16.74
N GLN A 201 22.53 6.99 16.61
CA GLN A 201 21.86 6.79 15.32
C GLN A 201 22.08 7.96 14.36
N ILE A 202 22.03 9.21 14.86
CA ILE A 202 22.35 10.39 14.04
C ILE A 202 23.81 10.35 13.59
N ARG A 203 24.75 10.04 14.50
CA ARG A 203 26.17 9.88 14.15
C ARG A 203 26.38 8.79 13.10
N ALA A 204 25.67 7.67 13.19
CA ALA A 204 25.72 6.59 12.22
C ALA A 204 25.21 7.06 10.85
N ALA A 205 24.03 7.69 10.79
CA ALA A 205 23.49 8.22 9.55
C ALA A 205 24.41 9.27 8.88
N LEU A 206 24.97 10.20 9.66
CA LEU A 206 25.91 11.21 9.15
C LEU A 206 27.20 10.57 8.60
N LYS A 207 27.73 9.53 9.27
CA LYS A 207 28.88 8.74 8.79
C LYS A 207 28.56 7.98 7.49
N LEU A 208 27.32 7.52 7.35
CA LEU A 208 26.80 6.90 6.13
C LEU A 208 26.52 7.92 5.03
N GLY A 209 26.78 9.21 5.23
CA GLY A 209 26.65 10.25 4.21
C GLY A 209 25.27 10.91 4.16
N TYR A 210 24.32 10.55 5.03
CA TYR A 210 23.04 11.26 5.07
C TYR A 210 23.28 12.73 5.40
N ARG A 211 22.55 13.59 4.69
CA ARG A 211 22.54 15.04 4.94
C ARG A 211 21.17 15.57 5.28
N HIS A 212 20.10 14.83 5.01
CA HIS A 212 18.75 15.17 5.46
C HIS A 212 18.44 14.43 6.76
N LEU A 213 18.25 15.18 7.85
CA LEU A 213 17.84 14.67 9.15
C LEU A 213 16.41 15.14 9.45
N ASP A 214 15.49 14.19 9.55
CA ASP A 214 14.06 14.40 9.79
C ASP A 214 13.72 14.06 11.24
N LEU A 215 13.48 15.08 12.07
CA LEU A 215 13.24 14.86 13.50
C LEU A 215 11.85 14.29 13.80
N SER A 216 11.70 13.65 14.96
CA SER A 216 10.41 13.20 15.46
C SER A 216 9.43 14.37 15.68
N GLU A 217 8.14 14.08 15.64
CA GLU A 217 7.09 15.00 16.11
C GLU A 217 7.13 15.25 17.61
N HIS A 218 7.88 14.45 18.34
CA HIS A 218 8.03 14.53 19.78
C HIS A 218 9.28 15.34 20.14
N TYR A 219 9.10 16.28 21.06
CA TYR A 219 10.17 17.12 21.59
C TYR A 219 11.15 16.30 22.47
N GLY A 220 12.32 16.86 22.72
CA GLY A 220 13.29 16.38 23.71
C GLY A 220 14.53 15.70 23.11
N SER A 221 14.66 15.67 21.79
CA SER A 221 15.84 15.13 21.08
C SER A 221 16.77 16.19 20.51
N GLU A 222 16.40 17.47 20.64
CA GLU A 222 17.08 18.58 19.98
C GLU A 222 18.55 18.72 20.41
N LYS A 223 18.83 18.51 21.71
CA LYS A 223 20.20 18.60 22.25
C LYS A 223 21.09 17.47 21.73
N GLU A 224 20.56 16.25 21.65
CA GLU A 224 21.30 15.10 21.13
C GLU A 224 21.58 15.26 19.63
N VAL A 225 20.62 15.84 18.89
CA VAL A 225 20.78 16.17 17.47
C VAL A 225 21.88 17.22 17.27
N HIS A 226 21.81 18.33 17.99
CA HIS A 226 22.82 19.39 17.91
C HIS A 226 24.21 18.85 18.22
N ARG A 227 24.38 18.16 19.35
CA ARG A 227 25.66 17.54 19.73
C ARG A 227 26.16 16.56 18.67
N ALA A 228 25.28 15.74 18.09
CA ALA A 228 25.68 14.78 17.05
C ALA A 228 26.17 15.47 15.77
N ILE A 229 25.57 16.61 15.41
CA ILE A 229 25.99 17.43 14.27
C ILE A 229 27.36 18.05 14.54
N GLU A 230 27.56 18.68 15.70
CA GLU A 230 28.84 19.30 16.08
C GLU A 230 29.97 18.27 16.10
N ASP A 231 29.76 17.15 16.79
CA ASP A 231 30.79 16.11 16.92
C ASP A 231 31.06 15.38 15.58
N ALA A 232 30.17 15.51 14.59
CA ALA A 232 30.40 14.98 13.25
C ALA A 232 31.37 15.86 12.44
N GLY A 233 31.56 17.12 12.83
CA GLY A 233 32.46 18.06 12.14
C GLY A 233 32.01 18.41 10.72
N ILE A 234 30.73 18.19 10.39
CA ILE A 234 30.15 18.53 9.09
C ILE A 234 29.64 19.98 9.15
N PRO A 235 29.97 20.84 8.17
CA PRO A 235 29.43 22.20 8.13
C PRO A 235 27.90 22.21 8.20
N ARG A 236 27.33 23.12 9.00
CA ARG A 236 25.89 23.15 9.26
C ARG A 236 25.08 23.33 7.97
N GLU A 237 25.59 24.09 7.02
CA GLU A 237 25.01 24.34 5.70
C GLU A 237 24.98 23.12 4.78
N GLU A 238 25.75 22.07 5.05
CA GLU A 238 25.66 20.80 4.30
C GLU A 238 24.52 19.92 4.80
N ILE A 239 24.02 20.16 6.01
CA ILE A 239 22.97 19.37 6.65
C ILE A 239 21.62 20.05 6.42
N PHE A 240 20.68 19.31 5.83
CA PHE A 240 19.28 19.69 5.76
C PHE A 240 18.55 19.17 7.01
N LEU A 241 18.29 20.05 7.97
CA LEU A 241 17.66 19.70 9.24
C LEU A 241 16.17 20.07 9.26
N ALA A 242 15.30 19.07 9.34
CA ALA A 242 13.86 19.25 9.39
C ALA A 242 13.31 19.07 10.82
N GLY A 243 12.80 20.17 11.39
CA GLY A 243 12.08 20.19 12.66
C GLY A 243 10.57 20.04 12.48
N LYS A 244 9.88 19.65 13.55
CA LYS A 244 8.43 19.42 13.54
C LYS A 244 7.76 20.09 14.73
N LEU A 245 6.70 20.84 14.47
CA LEU A 245 5.74 21.26 15.48
C LEU A 245 4.78 20.09 15.74
N GLY A 246 5.00 19.39 16.86
CA GLY A 246 4.14 18.30 17.32
C GLY A 246 2.81 18.78 17.90
N LYS A 247 2.30 18.07 18.92
CA LYS A 247 1.12 18.52 19.69
C LYS A 247 1.52 19.64 20.67
N ALA A 248 1.56 20.89 20.22
CA ALA A 248 1.75 22.06 21.10
C ALA A 248 0.48 22.40 21.92
N ASP A 249 -0.20 21.36 22.43
CA ASP A 249 -1.37 21.39 23.32
C ASP A 249 -2.59 22.21 22.83
N HIS A 250 -2.82 22.14 21.51
CA HIS A 250 -4.03 22.53 20.74
C HIS A 250 -4.28 24.02 20.43
N TYR A 251 -3.22 24.85 20.46
CA TYR A 251 -3.09 26.13 19.71
C TYR A 251 -4.08 27.26 20.12
N PRO A 252 -3.84 28.58 19.89
CA PRO A 252 -2.76 29.27 19.17
C PRO A 252 -1.57 29.77 20.01
N LEU A 253 -1.73 30.06 21.32
CA LEU A 253 -0.61 30.53 22.18
C LEU A 253 0.37 29.41 22.57
N GLY A 254 -0.01 28.14 22.36
CA GLY A 254 0.87 26.98 22.55
C GLY A 254 1.94 26.86 21.45
N ALA A 255 1.60 27.20 20.20
CA ALA A 255 2.54 27.09 19.06
C ALA A 255 3.77 27.97 19.25
N LEU A 256 3.59 29.25 19.60
CA LEU A 256 4.71 30.17 19.80
C LEU A 256 5.66 29.69 20.88
N ARG A 257 5.12 29.28 22.05
CA ARG A 257 5.92 28.77 23.17
C ARG A 257 6.66 27.49 22.80
N ALA A 258 5.99 26.56 22.12
CA ALA A 258 6.60 25.31 21.67
C ALA A 258 7.75 25.56 20.69
N VAL A 259 7.56 26.43 19.70
CA VAL A 259 8.63 26.82 18.76
C VAL A 259 9.81 27.46 19.50
N GLN A 260 9.54 28.40 20.41
CA GLN A 260 10.60 29.06 21.18
C GLN A 260 11.39 28.07 22.04
N GLN A 261 10.70 27.15 22.70
CA GLN A 261 11.32 26.14 23.53
C GLN A 261 12.15 25.17 22.69
N GLN A 262 11.61 24.71 21.56
CA GLN A 262 12.32 23.81 20.65
C GLN A 262 13.58 24.47 20.09
N MET A 263 13.50 25.71 19.61
CA MET A 263 14.67 26.45 19.12
C MET A 263 15.70 26.69 20.24
N LYS A 264 15.26 26.98 21.47
CA LYS A 264 16.15 27.10 22.63
C LYS A 264 16.85 25.78 22.97
N HIS A 265 16.18 24.64 22.81
CA HIS A 265 16.79 23.34 23.06
C HIS A 265 17.74 22.91 21.94
N PHE A 266 17.45 23.30 20.70
CA PHE A 266 18.35 23.10 19.58
C PHE A 266 19.63 23.91 19.71
N ASP A 267 19.55 25.14 20.24
CA ASP A 267 20.66 26.08 20.28
C ASP A 267 21.31 26.30 18.88
N LEU A 268 20.46 26.33 17.85
CA LEU A 268 20.83 26.58 16.46
C LEU A 268 20.21 27.89 15.96
N GLU A 269 20.92 28.57 15.06
CA GLU A 269 20.45 29.81 14.43
C GLU A 269 19.29 29.58 13.46
N TYR A 270 19.27 28.43 12.78
CA TYR A 270 18.25 28.10 11.77
C TYR A 270 17.98 26.61 11.61
N LEU A 271 16.79 26.30 11.08
CA LEU A 271 16.38 25.01 10.55
C LEU A 271 16.07 25.14 9.05
N ASP A 272 16.43 24.12 8.28
CA ASP A 272 16.22 24.11 6.82
C ASP A 272 14.74 23.95 6.48
N LEU A 273 14.03 23.19 7.29
CA LEU A 273 12.61 22.93 7.12
C LEU A 273 11.92 22.87 8.48
N PHE A 274 10.74 23.48 8.58
CA PHE A 274 9.89 23.33 9.75
C PHE A 274 8.48 22.90 9.35
N LEU A 275 7.99 21.82 9.96
CA LEU A 275 6.74 21.16 9.58
C LEU A 275 5.65 21.34 10.63
N LEU A 276 4.43 21.65 10.19
CA LEU A 276 3.23 21.44 11.02
C LEU A 276 2.78 19.99 10.90
N THR A 277 2.82 19.24 12.01
CA THR A 277 2.73 17.76 11.96
C THR A 277 1.33 17.18 11.82
N LYS A 278 0.30 17.92 12.26
CA LYS A 278 -1.08 17.45 12.26
C LYS A 278 -2.01 18.50 11.68
N PRO A 279 -3.03 18.08 10.91
CA PRO A 279 -3.98 19.01 10.31
C PRO A 279 -4.78 19.74 11.39
N ILE A 280 -5.03 21.02 11.16
CA ILE A 280 -5.91 21.87 11.97
C ILE A 280 -7.07 22.25 11.07
N TYR A 281 -8.27 21.73 11.38
CA TYR A 281 -9.47 21.96 10.55
C TYR A 281 -10.22 23.25 10.89
N ASP A 282 -9.89 23.92 12.00
CA ASP A 282 -10.37 25.26 12.29
C ASP A 282 -9.51 26.30 11.54
N ALA A 283 -10.12 27.02 10.60
CA ALA A 283 -9.44 28.00 9.75
C ALA A 283 -8.76 29.13 10.54
N LYS A 284 -9.36 29.58 11.65
CA LYS A 284 -8.82 30.68 12.47
C LYS A 284 -7.60 30.21 13.25
N VAL A 285 -7.68 29.01 13.82
CA VAL A 285 -6.56 28.40 14.55
C VAL A 285 -5.42 28.07 13.59
N LEU A 286 -5.71 27.46 12.44
CA LEU A 286 -4.71 27.16 11.41
C LEU A 286 -4.01 28.43 10.94
N ARG A 287 -4.76 29.49 10.62
CA ARG A 287 -4.21 30.80 10.25
C ARG A 287 -3.27 31.33 11.32
N SER A 288 -3.70 31.36 12.58
CA SER A 288 -2.89 31.89 13.67
C SER A 288 -1.60 31.10 13.90
N VAL A 289 -1.64 29.77 13.81
CA VAL A 289 -0.45 28.92 13.92
C VAL A 289 0.48 29.13 12.73
N TRP A 290 -0.06 29.16 11.51
CA TRP A 290 0.75 29.33 10.30
C TRP A 290 1.41 30.71 10.25
N GLU A 291 0.70 31.78 10.65
CA GLU A 291 1.28 33.14 10.76
C GLU A 291 2.47 33.21 11.73
N ILE A 292 2.45 32.41 12.81
CA ILE A 292 3.61 32.26 13.69
C ILE A 292 4.77 31.65 12.89
N LEU A 293 4.57 30.53 12.20
CA LEU A 293 5.62 29.88 11.41
C LEU A 293 6.17 30.79 10.30
N GLU A 294 5.31 31.51 9.59
CA GLU A 294 5.69 32.54 8.60
C GLU A 294 6.55 33.64 9.22
N SER A 295 6.27 34.06 10.46
CA SER A 295 7.07 35.08 11.14
C SER A 295 8.50 34.59 11.44
N TYR A 296 8.67 33.31 11.80
CA TYR A 296 9.99 32.70 11.99
C TYR A 296 10.73 32.51 10.68
N GLN A 297 10.00 32.21 9.60
CA GLN A 297 10.58 32.11 8.27
C GLN A 297 11.09 33.47 7.78
N LYS A 298 10.30 34.55 7.94
CA LYS A 298 10.72 35.92 7.60
C LYS A 298 11.95 36.38 8.38
N ARG A 299 12.14 35.88 9.60
CA ARG A 299 13.33 36.13 10.44
C ARG A 299 14.54 35.27 10.04
N GLY A 300 14.40 34.36 9.08
CA GLY A 300 15.45 33.45 8.62
C GLY A 300 15.71 32.25 9.55
N ILE A 301 14.95 32.10 10.63
CA ILE A 301 15.08 30.98 11.58
C ILE A 301 14.58 29.68 10.94
N PHE A 302 13.48 29.75 10.20
CA PHE A 302 13.05 28.67 9.33
C PHE A 302 13.36 29.05 7.90
N ARG A 303 14.06 28.19 7.17
CA ARG A 303 14.35 28.45 5.77
C ARG A 303 13.12 28.14 4.91
N SER A 304 12.62 26.92 5.01
CA SER A 304 11.40 26.45 4.34
C SER A 304 10.31 26.07 5.33
N LEU A 305 9.06 26.14 4.89
CA LEU A 305 7.88 25.67 5.64
C LEU A 305 7.20 24.53 4.91
N GLY A 306 6.71 23.56 5.68
CA GLY A 306 5.96 22.43 5.15
C GLY A 306 4.94 21.90 6.14
N VAL A 307 4.28 20.81 5.75
CA VAL A 307 3.32 20.10 6.60
C VAL A 307 3.56 18.60 6.58
N CYS A 308 3.04 17.89 7.56
CA CYS A 308 3.09 16.42 7.62
C CYS A 308 1.70 15.88 7.95
N ASN A 309 1.32 14.72 7.41
CA ASN A 309 0.03 14.05 7.63
C ASN A 309 -1.21 14.92 7.29
N PHE A 310 -1.10 15.82 6.30
CA PHE A 310 -2.24 16.58 5.80
C PHE A 310 -2.94 15.82 4.68
N ASP A 311 -4.27 15.72 4.77
CA ASP A 311 -5.14 15.26 3.69
C ASP A 311 -5.46 16.39 2.69
N ILE A 312 -6.22 16.10 1.63
CA ILE A 312 -6.59 17.10 0.63
C ILE A 312 -7.40 18.25 1.24
N THR A 313 -8.31 17.94 2.17
CA THR A 313 -9.18 18.93 2.81
C THR A 313 -8.36 19.96 3.59
N SER A 314 -7.41 19.50 4.41
CA SER A 314 -6.54 20.36 5.20
C SER A 314 -5.51 21.12 4.36
N LEU A 315 -5.01 20.54 3.27
CA LEU A 315 -4.15 21.25 2.30
C LEU A 315 -4.89 22.40 1.62
N GLN A 316 -6.13 22.16 1.17
CA GLN A 316 -6.97 23.21 0.59
C GLN A 316 -7.30 24.31 1.60
N LEU A 317 -7.55 23.95 2.86
CA LEU A 317 -7.76 24.93 3.92
C LEU A 317 -6.50 25.77 4.17
N LEU A 318 -5.32 25.14 4.19
CA LEU A 318 -4.05 25.84 4.34
C LEU A 318 -3.81 26.83 3.19
N GLU A 319 -4.07 26.41 1.95
CA GLU A 319 -3.97 27.26 0.74
C GLU A 319 -4.83 28.54 0.85
N GLN A 320 -5.95 28.50 1.58
CA GLN A 320 -6.82 29.69 1.79
C GLN A 320 -6.33 30.64 2.88
N VAL A 321 -5.53 30.16 3.85
CA VAL A 321 -5.13 30.96 5.01
C VAL A 321 -3.66 31.40 4.97
N ALA A 322 -2.80 30.65 4.27
CA ALA A 322 -1.38 30.89 4.17
C ALA A 322 -1.08 32.11 3.28
N LYS A 323 -0.20 33.00 3.75
CA LYS A 323 0.41 34.06 2.94
C LYS A 323 1.67 33.54 2.25
N ILE A 324 2.39 32.64 2.92
CA ILE A 324 3.52 31.90 2.37
C ILE A 324 3.08 30.43 2.29
N PRO A 325 2.91 29.87 1.07
CA PRO A 325 2.47 28.50 0.91
C PRO A 325 3.53 27.50 1.41
N PRO A 326 3.13 26.29 1.84
CA PRO A 326 4.10 25.23 2.11
C PRO A 326 4.81 24.83 0.82
N VAL A 327 6.11 24.53 0.90
CA VAL A 327 6.90 24.02 -0.23
C VAL A 327 7.13 22.52 -0.16
N TYR A 328 6.72 21.90 0.95
CA TYR A 328 6.96 20.50 1.27
C TYR A 328 5.78 19.87 2.01
N VAL A 329 5.42 18.64 1.64
CA VAL A 329 4.44 17.81 2.37
C VAL A 329 5.05 16.43 2.63
N GLN A 330 5.13 16.02 3.89
CA GLN A 330 5.46 14.66 4.27
C GLN A 330 4.19 13.85 4.49
N SER A 331 4.05 12.73 3.78
CA SER A 331 2.86 11.88 3.87
C SER A 331 3.22 10.41 4.02
N ARG A 332 2.22 9.67 4.51
CA ARG A 332 2.25 8.22 4.66
C ARG A 332 1.92 7.55 3.34
N PHE A 333 2.73 6.56 2.97
CA PHE A 333 2.53 5.78 1.74
C PHE A 333 2.52 4.30 2.06
N SER A 334 1.56 3.58 1.50
CA SER A 334 1.46 2.13 1.58
C SER A 334 1.48 1.55 0.18
N ILE A 335 2.24 0.48 -0.01
CA ILE A 335 2.23 -0.29 -1.25
C ILE A 335 0.95 -1.13 -1.41
N TYR A 336 0.21 -1.33 -0.31
CA TYR A 336 -1.03 -2.10 -0.25
C TYR A 336 -2.29 -1.25 -0.19
N ASP A 337 -2.15 0.07 -0.03
CA ASP A 337 -3.27 1.00 0.08
C ASP A 337 -2.91 2.31 -0.61
N LEU A 338 -3.43 2.47 -1.83
CA LEU A 338 -3.24 3.70 -2.61
C LEU A 338 -4.24 4.81 -2.24
N ASP A 339 -5.27 4.52 -1.43
CA ASP A 339 -6.20 5.52 -0.93
C ASP A 339 -5.69 6.17 0.36
N LEU A 340 -4.64 5.61 0.97
CA LEU A 340 -3.88 6.27 2.02
C LEU A 340 -3.39 7.64 1.53
N GLU A 341 -3.45 8.62 2.44
CA GLU A 341 -3.30 10.07 2.17
C GLU A 341 -2.20 10.44 1.16
N GLY A 342 -1.09 9.70 1.12
CA GLY A 342 0.05 9.94 0.23
C GLY A 342 -0.26 10.11 -1.25
N PHE A 343 -1.02 9.22 -1.90
CA PHE A 343 -1.20 9.31 -3.37
C PHE A 343 -2.15 10.43 -3.82
N PRO A 344 -3.31 10.65 -3.16
CA PRO A 344 -4.09 11.85 -3.39
C PRO A 344 -3.25 13.12 -3.19
N VAL A 345 -2.47 13.20 -2.11
CA VAL A 345 -1.59 14.34 -1.81
C VAL A 345 -0.54 14.54 -2.91
N LEU A 346 0.11 13.47 -3.37
CA LEU A 346 1.07 13.52 -4.46
C LEU A 346 0.46 14.12 -5.73
N ARG A 347 -0.76 13.71 -6.09
CA ARG A 347 -1.50 14.24 -7.24
C ARG A 347 -1.81 15.73 -7.08
N TRP A 348 -2.17 16.16 -5.87
CA TRP A 348 -2.53 17.54 -5.58
C TRP A 348 -1.30 18.48 -5.50
N ALA A 349 -0.20 18.00 -4.93
CA ALA A 349 1.03 18.75 -4.65
C ALA A 349 1.88 19.00 -5.91
N ARG A 350 1.99 18.01 -6.80
CA ARG A 350 2.80 18.10 -8.03
C ARG A 350 2.52 19.35 -8.89
N PRO A 351 1.28 19.65 -9.32
CA PRO A 351 1.01 20.83 -10.14
C PRO A 351 1.25 22.16 -9.41
N ARG A 352 1.40 22.14 -8.08
CA ARG A 352 1.69 23.31 -7.24
C ARG A 352 3.19 23.50 -6.98
N GLY A 353 4.05 22.63 -7.51
CA GLY A 353 5.50 22.68 -7.23
C GLY A 353 5.84 22.41 -5.76
N ILE A 354 4.99 21.66 -5.06
CA ILE A 354 5.20 21.28 -3.66
C ILE A 354 5.89 19.91 -3.66
N ALA A 355 7.06 19.84 -3.03
CA ALA A 355 7.79 18.58 -2.89
C ALA A 355 7.06 17.64 -1.94
N VAL A 356 7.01 16.35 -2.29
CA VAL A 356 6.40 15.33 -1.44
C VAL A 356 7.50 14.41 -0.91
N ALA A 357 7.53 14.22 0.40
CA ALA A 357 8.36 13.19 1.02
C ALA A 357 7.50 12.03 1.51
N ALA A 358 7.87 10.85 1.09
CA ALA A 358 7.21 9.62 1.46
C ALA A 358 7.86 9.02 2.71
N ARG A 359 7.00 8.64 3.66
CA ARG A 359 7.32 7.69 4.71
C ARG A 359 6.56 6.41 4.41
N MET A 360 7.30 5.32 4.22
CA MET A 360 6.69 4.00 4.01
C MET A 360 5.97 3.57 5.29
N GLU A 361 4.69 3.23 5.16
CA GLU A 361 3.88 2.67 6.23
C GLU A 361 3.96 1.15 6.25
N ARG A 362 3.75 0.60 7.45
CA ARG A 362 3.52 -0.83 7.60
C ARG A 362 2.14 -1.16 7.03
N GLY A 363 2.01 -2.25 6.29
CA GLY A 363 0.76 -2.72 5.70
C GLY A 363 -0.15 -3.44 6.70
N GLY A 364 -0.24 -2.96 7.94
CA GLY A 364 -0.81 -3.71 9.06
C GLY A 364 0.07 -4.93 9.40
N TYR A 365 -0.48 -6.13 9.23
CA TYR A 365 0.25 -7.40 9.41
C TYR A 365 1.26 -7.66 8.28
N LEU A 366 1.08 -7.06 7.11
CA LEU A 366 1.98 -7.20 5.97
C LEU A 366 3.16 -6.24 6.10
N LEU A 367 4.34 -6.77 6.35
CA LEU A 367 5.59 -6.00 6.34
C LEU A 367 6.10 -5.89 4.89
N PRO A 368 6.12 -4.68 4.27
CA PRO A 368 6.47 -4.54 2.85
C PRO A 368 7.85 -5.11 2.48
N ALA A 369 8.85 -5.00 3.36
CA ALA A 369 10.20 -5.51 3.13
C ALA A 369 10.28 -7.05 3.15
N GLU A 370 9.28 -7.73 3.71
CA GLU A 370 9.19 -9.19 3.78
C GLU A 370 8.26 -9.78 2.71
N ASP A 371 7.58 -8.93 1.94
CA ASP A 371 6.67 -9.39 0.88
C ASP A 371 7.45 -10.19 -0.16
N PRO A 372 7.07 -11.47 -0.45
CA PRO A 372 7.77 -12.29 -1.43
C PRO A 372 7.89 -11.64 -2.82
N HIS A 373 6.91 -10.83 -3.26
CA HIS A 373 7.03 -10.08 -4.51
C HIS A 373 8.16 -9.05 -4.44
N VAL A 374 8.26 -8.29 -3.35
CA VAL A 374 9.33 -7.30 -3.13
C VAL A 374 10.68 -8.00 -3.01
N VAL A 375 10.75 -9.07 -2.22
CA VAL A 375 11.95 -9.89 -2.03
C VAL A 375 12.43 -10.50 -3.35
N SER A 376 11.51 -10.97 -4.20
CA SER A 376 11.86 -11.55 -5.51
C SER A 376 12.49 -10.50 -6.45
N ILE A 377 11.96 -9.28 -6.45
CA ILE A 377 12.50 -8.15 -7.22
C ILE A 377 13.88 -7.76 -6.65
N ALA A 378 14.00 -7.64 -5.33
CA ALA A 378 15.26 -7.33 -4.65
C ALA A 378 16.35 -8.35 -4.98
N LYS A 379 16.02 -9.65 -4.95
CA LYS A 379 16.93 -10.74 -5.32
C LYS A 379 17.39 -10.65 -6.77
N LYS A 380 16.47 -10.37 -7.71
CA LYS A 380 16.80 -10.18 -9.14
C LYS A 380 17.78 -9.02 -9.34
N LEU A 381 17.59 -7.94 -8.60
CA LEU A 381 18.42 -6.73 -8.67
C LEU A 381 19.69 -6.80 -7.81
N LYS A 382 19.85 -7.84 -6.99
CA LYS A 382 20.91 -7.97 -5.96
C LYS A 382 20.93 -6.78 -5.00
N ARG A 383 19.73 -6.33 -4.61
CA ARG A 383 19.48 -5.22 -3.67
C ARG A 383 18.75 -5.73 -2.44
N ASN A 384 18.69 -4.92 -1.39
CA ASN A 384 17.83 -5.24 -0.24
C ASN A 384 16.38 -4.77 -0.49
N PRO A 385 15.38 -5.39 0.17
CA PRO A 385 13.98 -5.02 -0.01
C PRO A 385 13.68 -3.56 0.36
N GLY A 386 14.31 -3.03 1.42
CA GLY A 386 14.17 -1.64 1.83
C GLY A 386 14.61 -0.63 0.76
N GLU A 387 15.70 -0.91 0.04
CA GLU A 387 16.20 -0.15 -1.11
C GLU A 387 15.22 -0.19 -2.27
N VAL A 388 14.65 -1.36 -2.59
CA VAL A 388 13.65 -1.51 -3.65
C VAL A 388 12.41 -0.66 -3.36
N LEU A 389 11.91 -0.69 -2.12
CA LEU A 389 10.76 0.11 -1.70
C LEU A 389 11.07 1.62 -1.72
N SER A 390 12.24 2.03 -1.27
CA SER A 390 12.69 3.42 -1.36
C SER A 390 12.84 3.86 -2.82
N ARG A 391 13.45 3.03 -3.67
CA ARG A 391 13.62 3.31 -5.10
C ARG A 391 12.28 3.43 -5.81
N TRP A 392 11.30 2.61 -5.44
CA TRP A 392 9.93 2.71 -5.95
C TRP A 392 9.32 4.08 -5.65
N LEU A 393 9.37 4.53 -4.39
CA LEU A 393 8.88 5.87 -4.00
C LEU A 393 9.65 7.00 -4.71
N LEU A 394 10.98 6.88 -4.82
CA LEU A 394 11.81 7.84 -5.54
C LEU A 394 11.39 7.95 -7.01
N GLN A 395 11.21 6.83 -7.72
CA GLN A 395 10.79 6.81 -9.14
C GLN A 395 9.35 7.27 -9.36
N LEU A 396 8.53 7.29 -8.31
CA LEU A 396 7.25 7.98 -8.26
C LEU A 396 7.39 9.49 -8.04
N GLY A 397 8.61 10.03 -8.02
CA GLY A 397 8.92 11.46 -7.98
C GLY A 397 8.78 12.08 -6.59
N MET A 398 9.06 11.31 -5.54
CA MET A 398 9.03 11.76 -4.15
C MET A 398 10.42 11.73 -3.54
N ALA A 399 10.68 12.60 -2.56
CA ALA A 399 11.76 12.33 -1.60
C ALA A 399 11.32 11.21 -0.66
N VAL A 400 12.26 10.57 0.04
CA VAL A 400 11.96 9.46 0.96
C VAL A 400 12.65 9.71 2.29
N VAL A 401 11.90 9.55 3.38
CA VAL A 401 12.45 9.55 4.75
C VAL A 401 12.49 8.11 5.27
N VAL A 402 13.70 7.62 5.53
CA VAL A 402 13.98 6.23 5.91
C VAL A 402 14.13 6.09 7.42
N SER A 403 13.75 4.94 7.96
CA SER A 403 13.94 4.61 9.38
C SER A 403 15.21 3.82 9.63
N ASP A 404 15.70 3.09 8.62
CA ASP A 404 16.96 2.37 8.67
C ASP A 404 17.93 2.99 7.66
N PRO A 405 18.95 3.74 8.12
CA PRO A 405 19.85 4.45 7.24
C PRO A 405 20.84 3.50 6.54
N GLU A 406 21.16 2.36 7.14
CA GLU A 406 22.13 1.40 6.59
C GLU A 406 21.47 0.56 5.51
N GLU A 407 20.31 -0.02 5.81
CA GLU A 407 19.58 -0.85 4.85
C GLU A 407 19.22 -0.05 3.60
N GLN A 408 18.78 1.21 3.75
CA GLN A 408 18.16 1.94 2.63
C GLN A 408 19.13 2.88 1.89
N ARG A 409 20.42 2.89 2.25
CA ARG A 409 21.44 3.81 1.68
C ARG A 409 21.58 3.70 0.16
N GLY A 410 21.53 2.50 -0.41
CA GLY A 410 21.74 2.26 -1.84
C GLY A 410 20.51 2.54 -2.71
N ALA A 411 19.46 3.20 -2.22
CA ALA A 411 18.25 3.44 -3.02
C ALA A 411 18.45 4.37 -4.25
N LEU A 412 19.64 4.97 -4.40
CA LEU A 412 19.97 5.99 -5.42
C LEU A 412 20.95 5.50 -6.50
N ASP A 413 21.48 4.27 -6.41
CA ASP A 413 22.53 3.74 -7.30
C ASP A 413 22.03 2.65 -8.28
N PHE A 414 20.71 2.51 -8.44
CA PHE A 414 20.08 1.58 -9.38
C PHE A 414 18.73 2.11 -9.87
N GLN A 415 18.11 1.41 -10.82
CA GLN A 415 16.80 1.75 -11.34
C GLN A 415 15.90 0.50 -11.39
N LEU A 416 14.66 0.65 -10.95
CA LEU A 416 13.58 -0.28 -11.22
C LEU A 416 13.08 -0.06 -12.65
N GLN A 417 13.07 -1.13 -13.43
CA GLN A 417 12.51 -1.16 -14.77
C GLN A 417 10.99 -0.99 -14.72
N GLU A 418 10.39 -0.70 -15.87
CA GLU A 418 8.95 -0.49 -15.99
C GLU A 418 8.15 -1.66 -15.41
N GLU A 419 8.59 -2.89 -15.67
CA GLU A 419 7.92 -4.10 -15.23
C GLU A 419 7.95 -4.26 -13.70
N GLU A 420 9.08 -3.95 -13.06
CA GLU A 420 9.25 -4.04 -11.60
C GLU A 420 8.39 -2.99 -10.90
N MET A 421 8.35 -1.77 -11.42
CA MET A 421 7.49 -0.71 -10.90
C MET A 421 6.02 -1.04 -11.06
N ARG A 422 5.62 -1.66 -12.17
CA ARG A 422 4.23 -2.10 -12.39
C ARG A 422 3.83 -3.23 -11.44
N LEU A 423 4.71 -4.21 -11.22
CA LEU A 423 4.49 -5.26 -10.21
C LEU A 423 4.28 -4.68 -8.81
N LEU A 424 5.14 -3.74 -8.39
CA LEU A 424 5.03 -3.06 -7.11
C LEU A 424 3.75 -2.22 -7.02
N ASN A 425 3.41 -1.44 -8.06
CA ASN A 425 2.16 -0.69 -8.15
C ASN A 425 0.93 -1.61 -8.08
N GLY A 426 1.03 -2.81 -8.62
CA GLY A 426 -0.06 -3.79 -8.64
C GLY A 426 -0.36 -4.41 -7.28
N LEU A 427 0.54 -4.36 -6.29
CA LEU A 427 0.36 -5.06 -5.01
C LEU A 427 -0.90 -4.61 -4.26
N VAL A 428 -1.29 -3.33 -4.41
CA VAL A 428 -2.58 -2.86 -3.88
C VAL A 428 -3.77 -3.67 -4.41
N THR A 429 -3.72 -4.17 -5.65
CA THR A 429 -4.84 -4.95 -6.20
C THR A 429 -4.98 -6.28 -5.48
N LEU A 430 -3.87 -6.86 -4.98
CA LEU A 430 -3.89 -8.10 -4.21
C LEU A 430 -4.57 -7.89 -2.84
N SER A 431 -4.34 -6.76 -2.17
CA SER A 431 -4.92 -6.46 -0.84
C SER A 431 -6.34 -5.87 -0.87
N SER A 432 -6.76 -5.30 -2.01
CA SER A 432 -8.00 -4.51 -2.12
C SER A 432 -9.08 -5.12 -3.01
N SER A 433 -8.72 -6.02 -3.93
CA SER A 433 -9.71 -6.69 -4.80
C SER A 433 -10.44 -7.78 -4.03
N VAL A 434 -11.75 -7.87 -4.26
CA VAL A 434 -12.57 -9.02 -3.88
C VAL A 434 -13.30 -9.49 -5.13
N PRO A 435 -13.74 -10.76 -5.22
CA PRO A 435 -14.46 -11.18 -6.41
C PRO A 435 -15.74 -10.35 -6.58
N GLY A 436 -16.03 -9.92 -7.81
CA GLY A 436 -17.10 -9.01 -8.17
C GLY A 436 -16.87 -7.52 -7.87
N ILE A 437 -15.83 -7.16 -7.10
CA ILE A 437 -15.48 -5.76 -6.82
C ILE A 437 -13.97 -5.58 -7.01
N PRO A 438 -13.54 -5.10 -8.18
CA PRO A 438 -12.13 -4.98 -8.49
C PRO A 438 -11.44 -3.99 -7.54
N GLY A 439 -10.13 -4.19 -7.37
CA GLY A 439 -9.25 -3.23 -6.68
C GLY A 439 -9.32 -1.83 -7.31
N PRO A 440 -8.75 -0.81 -6.66
CA PRO A 440 -8.99 0.61 -6.95
C PRO A 440 -8.83 0.91 -8.42
N GLY A 441 -9.86 1.43 -9.10
CA GLY A 441 -9.97 1.51 -10.56
C GLY A 441 -8.80 2.20 -11.28
N PHE A 442 -8.07 3.05 -10.56
CA PHE A 442 -6.89 3.76 -11.03
C PHE A 442 -5.58 2.94 -10.92
N ALA A 443 -5.51 1.86 -10.13
CA ALA A 443 -4.38 0.95 -10.19
C ALA A 443 -4.44 0.15 -11.49
N GLU A 444 -3.29 -0.10 -12.10
CA GLU A 444 -3.22 -1.07 -13.18
C GLU A 444 -3.47 -2.47 -12.64
N ASP A 445 -4.29 -3.24 -13.34
CA ASP A 445 -4.56 -4.65 -13.00
C ASP A 445 -3.46 -5.57 -13.55
N VAL A 446 -2.23 -5.38 -13.06
CA VAL A 446 -1.04 -6.12 -13.53
C VAL A 446 -1.18 -7.62 -13.29
N TYR A 447 -1.86 -8.01 -12.22
CA TYR A 447 -2.09 -9.40 -11.85
C TYR A 447 -3.36 -10.00 -12.46
N GLY A 448 -4.17 -9.23 -13.20
CA GLY A 448 -5.33 -9.74 -13.93
C GLY A 448 -6.54 -10.11 -13.06
N LEU A 449 -6.67 -9.54 -11.86
CA LEU A 449 -7.77 -9.83 -10.93
C LEU A 449 -9.11 -9.28 -11.40
N ARG A 450 -9.15 -8.20 -12.20
CA ARG A 450 -10.40 -7.56 -12.69
C ARG A 450 -11.04 -8.28 -13.86
N ARG A 451 -10.25 -9.04 -14.64
CA ARG A 451 -10.77 -9.77 -15.82
C ARG A 451 -11.81 -10.82 -15.44
N PHE A 452 -11.84 -11.23 -14.18
CA PHE A 452 -12.81 -12.17 -13.63
C PHE A 452 -14.15 -11.54 -13.21
N ASP A 453 -14.23 -10.21 -13.18
CA ASP A 453 -15.44 -9.48 -12.75
C ASP A 453 -16.28 -8.94 -13.93
N ARG A 454 -15.72 -8.92 -15.16
CA ARG A 454 -16.48 -8.63 -16.39
C ARG A 454 -17.01 -9.93 -17.00
N PHE A 455 -17.98 -10.55 -16.34
CA PHE A 455 -19.04 -11.22 -17.06
C PHE A 455 -20.18 -10.20 -17.27
N ASP A 456 -19.98 -9.29 -18.23
CA ASP A 456 -21.13 -8.88 -19.02
C ASP A 456 -21.67 -10.16 -19.65
N HIS A 457 -22.80 -10.64 -19.11
CA HIS A 457 -23.62 -11.76 -19.59
C HIS A 457 -22.98 -12.64 -20.70
N PRO A 458 -22.47 -13.85 -20.38
CA PRO A 458 -22.12 -14.83 -21.40
C PRO A 458 -23.34 -15.22 -22.27
N ALA A 459 -24.55 -14.81 -21.88
CA ALA A 459 -25.76 -14.92 -22.68
C ALA A 459 -25.71 -14.14 -24.01
N LYS A 460 -25.00 -13.00 -24.11
CA LYS A 460 -25.00 -12.21 -25.37
C LYS A 460 -24.08 -12.78 -26.44
N GLU A 461 -22.97 -13.39 -26.06
CA GLU A 461 -22.09 -14.06 -27.03
C GLU A 461 -22.61 -15.46 -27.38
N ALA A 462 -23.21 -16.19 -26.44
CA ALA A 462 -23.83 -17.48 -26.71
C ALA A 462 -25.08 -17.37 -27.63
N GLN A 463 -25.85 -16.29 -27.50
CA GLN A 463 -27.03 -16.05 -28.36
C GLN A 463 -26.65 -15.61 -29.78
N ALA A 464 -25.45 -15.07 -29.99
CA ALA A 464 -24.89 -14.80 -31.31
C ALA A 464 -24.30 -16.06 -31.97
N ALA A 465 -23.93 -17.08 -31.19
CA ALA A 465 -23.34 -18.34 -31.65
C ALA A 465 -24.36 -19.45 -31.95
N GLY A 466 -25.65 -19.26 -31.66
CA GLY A 466 -26.71 -20.20 -32.05
C GLY A 466 -26.74 -21.54 -31.31
N ASP A 467 -25.88 -21.74 -30.31
CA ASP A 467 -25.76 -23.01 -29.58
C ASP A 467 -26.35 -22.89 -28.16
N PHE A 468 -27.65 -23.16 -27.99
CA PHE A 468 -28.26 -23.84 -26.83
C PHE A 468 -29.80 -23.96 -27.03
N PRO A 469 -30.46 -25.08 -26.67
CA PRO A 469 -31.91 -25.24 -26.80
C PRO A 469 -32.69 -24.33 -25.83
N ASP A 470 -33.78 -23.73 -26.32
CA ASP A 470 -34.69 -22.88 -25.57
C ASP A 470 -35.21 -23.54 -24.28
N GLY A 471 -34.84 -22.99 -23.11
CA GLY A 471 -35.33 -23.50 -21.82
C GLY A 471 -35.00 -22.68 -20.58
N PHE A 472 -33.97 -21.82 -20.59
CA PHE A 472 -33.55 -21.05 -19.41
C PHE A 472 -33.77 -19.54 -19.58
N SER A 473 -35.03 -19.12 -19.66
CA SER A 473 -35.37 -17.70 -19.68
C SER A 473 -36.61 -17.38 -18.85
N LYS A 474 -36.55 -17.53 -17.51
CA LYS A 474 -37.38 -16.77 -16.56
C LYS A 474 -36.63 -16.52 -15.23
N PRO A 475 -36.60 -15.27 -14.72
CA PRO A 475 -36.07 -14.98 -13.38
C PRO A 475 -37.06 -15.41 -12.29
N PHE A 476 -36.56 -16.00 -11.20
CA PHE A 476 -37.36 -16.34 -10.01
C PHE A 476 -37.71 -15.08 -9.20
N ALA A 477 -39.00 -14.91 -8.91
CA ALA A 477 -39.52 -13.89 -8.01
C ALA A 477 -39.31 -14.29 -6.54
N PHE A 478 -38.91 -13.34 -5.69
CA PHE A 478 -38.90 -13.52 -4.24
C PHE A 478 -40.33 -13.75 -3.71
N PRO A 479 -40.56 -14.65 -2.74
CA PRO A 479 -41.86 -14.75 -2.11
C PRO A 479 -42.14 -13.47 -1.32
N ALA A 480 -43.31 -12.88 -1.60
CA ALA A 480 -43.80 -11.71 -0.90
C ALA A 480 -43.89 -11.98 0.61
N ARG A 481 -43.40 -10.98 1.37
CA ARG A 481 -43.59 -10.73 2.81
C ARG A 481 -44.77 -11.52 3.39
N ALA A 482 -44.50 -12.56 4.18
CA ALA A 482 -45.54 -13.23 4.94
C ALA A 482 -46.25 -12.21 5.84
N LYS A 483 -47.58 -12.11 5.68
CA LYS A 483 -48.45 -11.25 6.49
C LYS A 483 -48.28 -11.61 7.97
N LYS A 484 -48.09 -10.58 8.80
CA LYS A 484 -48.17 -10.66 10.26
C LYS A 484 -49.50 -11.32 10.68
N SER A 485 -49.43 -12.40 11.43
CA SER A 485 -50.49 -12.81 12.35
C SER A 485 -50.28 -12.10 13.70
N PRO A 486 -51.33 -11.54 14.32
CA PRO A 486 -51.21 -10.79 15.56
C PRO A 486 -51.25 -11.74 16.78
N GLY A 487 -50.33 -11.54 17.72
CA GLY A 487 -50.46 -12.08 19.07
C GLY A 487 -49.28 -12.92 19.56
N ASN A 488 -48.21 -12.26 20.02
CA ASN A 488 -47.77 -12.31 21.43
C ASN A 488 -46.39 -11.66 21.57
N ASN A 489 -46.37 -10.54 22.29
CA ASN A 489 -45.16 -9.93 22.83
C ASN A 489 -44.53 -10.86 23.86
N LYS A 490 -43.36 -11.43 23.59
CA LYS A 490 -42.34 -11.74 24.60
C LYS A 490 -40.93 -11.64 24.01
N GLY A 491 -40.15 -10.72 24.57
CA GLY A 491 -38.70 -10.76 24.79
C GLY A 491 -37.77 -11.10 23.62
N TRP A 492 -36.96 -10.12 23.20
CA TRP A 492 -35.68 -10.39 22.55
C TRP A 492 -34.75 -11.07 23.57
N GLY A 493 -34.72 -12.40 23.54
CA GLY A 493 -33.76 -13.23 24.26
C GLY A 493 -32.56 -13.54 23.37
N GLN A 494 -31.37 -13.41 23.95
CA GLN A 494 -30.10 -13.89 23.40
C GLN A 494 -30.22 -15.38 23.02
N ASP A 495 -30.20 -15.70 21.73
CA ASP A 495 -29.91 -17.07 21.29
C ASP A 495 -28.75 -17.04 20.30
N ARG A 496 -27.58 -17.41 20.84
CA ARG A 496 -26.39 -17.79 20.08
C ARG A 496 -26.67 -19.12 19.39
N GLY A 497 -27.30 -19.07 18.22
CA GLY A 497 -27.50 -20.23 17.34
C GLY A 497 -26.21 -20.57 16.60
N LYS A 498 -25.53 -21.64 17.04
CA LYS A 498 -24.41 -22.26 16.34
C LYS A 498 -24.82 -22.69 14.93
N TRP A 499 -24.13 -22.21 13.91
CA TRP A 499 -24.21 -22.77 12.55
C TRP A 499 -23.22 -23.94 12.46
N SER A 500 -23.63 -25.12 12.91
CA SER A 500 -22.85 -26.36 12.72
C SER A 500 -23.09 -26.92 11.32
N PHE A 501 -22.13 -26.72 10.40
CA PHE A 501 -22.04 -27.52 9.19
C PHE A 501 -21.52 -28.92 9.53
N PHE A 502 -22.38 -29.94 9.36
CA PHE A 502 -22.03 -31.34 9.59
C PHE A 502 -21.07 -31.84 8.49
N LEU A 503 -19.83 -32.15 8.88
CA LEU A 503 -18.97 -33.10 8.20
C LEU A 503 -19.25 -34.48 8.79
N HIS A 504 -19.88 -35.38 8.03
CA HIS A 504 -19.92 -36.79 8.40
C HIS A 504 -19.40 -37.65 7.25
N GLN A 505 -18.30 -38.35 7.52
CA GLN A 505 -17.93 -39.57 6.79
C GLN A 505 -19.01 -40.62 7.04
N SER A 506 -19.58 -41.19 5.98
CA SER A 506 -19.65 -42.65 5.75
C SER A 506 -20.61 -43.04 4.61
N HIS A 507 -20.19 -44.09 3.91
CA HIS A 507 -20.91 -44.97 2.98
C HIS A 507 -21.12 -44.57 1.52
N ARG A 508 -20.76 -45.57 0.69
CA ARG A 508 -20.70 -45.65 -0.76
C ARG A 508 -22.07 -45.58 -1.42
N GLN A 509 -22.03 -45.20 -2.69
CA GLN A 509 -23.07 -45.32 -3.73
C GLN A 509 -24.30 -44.47 -3.48
N ASP A 510 -24.23 -43.21 -3.94
CA ASP A 510 -25.29 -42.47 -4.64
C ASP A 510 -24.84 -41.01 -4.79
N VAL A 511 -23.89 -40.77 -5.72
CA VAL A 511 -23.40 -39.43 -6.06
C VAL A 511 -23.62 -39.19 -7.55
N TYR A 512 -24.88 -39.01 -7.95
CA TYR A 512 -25.25 -38.22 -9.12
C TYR A 512 -26.68 -37.75 -8.87
N GLN A 513 -26.89 -36.43 -8.89
CA GLN A 513 -28.14 -35.71 -8.60
C GLN A 513 -28.36 -35.34 -7.12
N GLY A 514 -27.93 -34.13 -6.72
CA GLY A 514 -28.24 -33.62 -5.39
C GLY A 514 -27.63 -32.30 -4.95
N LEU A 515 -26.79 -31.63 -5.74
CA LEU A 515 -26.21 -30.32 -5.39
C LEU A 515 -26.34 -29.29 -6.52
N SER A 516 -27.48 -29.24 -7.20
CA SER A 516 -27.84 -28.11 -8.07
C SER A 516 -28.62 -27.08 -7.25
N GLY A 517 -27.92 -26.12 -6.63
CA GLY A 517 -28.60 -25.08 -5.86
C GLY A 517 -27.80 -23.87 -5.36
N PHE A 518 -26.47 -23.83 -5.49
CA PHE A 518 -25.66 -22.73 -4.92
C PHE A 518 -24.46 -22.27 -5.79
N THR A 519 -24.56 -22.38 -7.11
CA THR A 519 -23.51 -21.87 -8.01
C THR A 519 -24.02 -20.67 -8.79
N ARG A 520 -23.53 -19.46 -8.47
CA ARG A 520 -23.67 -18.30 -9.38
C ARG A 520 -22.39 -17.96 -10.14
N TYR A 521 -21.24 -18.57 -9.82
CA TYR A 521 -19.98 -18.30 -10.52
C TYR A 521 -19.12 -19.57 -10.62
N PRO A 522 -18.67 -19.99 -11.83
CA PRO A 522 -17.81 -21.15 -11.98
C PRO A 522 -16.33 -20.81 -11.69
N ILE A 523 -15.67 -21.63 -10.86
CA ILE A 523 -14.21 -21.78 -10.91
C ILE A 523 -13.91 -22.72 -12.09
N TRP A 524 -13.30 -22.20 -13.16
CA TRP A 524 -12.92 -23.01 -14.31
C TRP A 524 -11.67 -23.84 -13.99
N ILE A 525 -11.87 -25.07 -13.52
CA ILE A 525 -10.85 -26.12 -13.55
C ILE A 525 -11.16 -26.94 -14.82
N HIS A 526 -10.44 -26.67 -15.92
CA HIS A 526 -10.47 -27.57 -17.07
C HIS A 526 -9.74 -28.86 -16.68
N ILE A 527 -10.52 -29.90 -16.41
CA ILE A 527 -10.04 -31.28 -16.31
C ILE A 527 -10.32 -31.88 -17.69
N ASP A 528 -9.28 -32.14 -18.48
CA ASP A 528 -9.44 -32.96 -19.68
C ASP A 528 -9.84 -34.36 -19.21
N SER A 529 -11.08 -34.76 -19.52
CA SER A 529 -11.57 -36.11 -19.31
C SER A 529 -10.95 -37.05 -20.35
N ALA A 530 -9.66 -37.34 -20.22
CA ALA A 530 -8.98 -38.40 -20.95
C ALA A 530 -7.65 -38.82 -20.28
N SER A 531 -7.71 -39.33 -19.05
CA SER A 531 -6.87 -40.45 -18.53
C SER A 531 -7.10 -40.64 -17.04
#